data_AF-A0A1Y3B522-F1
#
_entry.id   AF-A0A1Y3B522-F1
#
_cell.length_a   1.000
_cell.length_b   1.000
_cell.length_c   1.000
_cell.angle_alpha   90.00
_cell.angle_beta   90.00
_cell.angle_gamma   90.00
#
_symmetry.space_group_name_H-M   'P 1'
#
loop_
_entity.id
_entity.type
_entity.pdbx_description
1 polymer ?
#
loop_
_entity_poly.entity_id
_entity_poly.type
_entity_poly.pdbx_seq_one_letter_code
_entity_poly.pdbx_strand_id
1 'polypeptide(L)'
;MTTSVKREFIAKSYRLFKVLHQHLSILDIDFPTKRLVGYTELQIVSQVDELPFIRLNCKQCIIDCIYINDYMCEFTYSEPTADIVHSAEKKGARKLDSFSSVHYDVIKSTDSDLGN
;
A
#
# COMPACT_ATOMS: atom_id res chain seq x y z
N MET A 1 12.61 -1.75 -44.14
CA MET A 1 13.25 -2.34 -42.94
C MET A 1 13.04 -1.39 -41.78
N THR A 2 11.95 -1.54 -41.03
CA THR A 2 11.65 -0.73 -39.84
C THR A 2 12.10 -1.51 -38.61
N THR A 3 13.26 -1.14 -38.08
CA THR A 3 13.77 -1.68 -36.82
C THR A 3 12.89 -1.14 -35.68
N SER A 4 12.06 -2.01 -35.13
CA SER A 4 11.28 -1.71 -33.92
C SER A 4 12.24 -1.51 -32.75
N VAL A 5 12.11 -0.37 -32.08
CA VAL A 5 12.89 -0.01 -30.89
C VAL A 5 12.45 -0.93 -29.75
N LYS A 6 13.31 -1.87 -29.36
CA LYS A 6 13.18 -2.66 -28.14
C LYS A 6 13.33 -1.71 -26.93
N ARG A 7 12.23 -1.34 -26.30
CA ARG A 7 12.23 -0.78 -24.94
C ARG A 7 12.34 -1.94 -23.94
N GLU A 8 13.52 -2.49 -23.76
CA GLU A 8 13.80 -3.40 -22.65
C GLU A 8 14.55 -2.63 -21.56
N PHE A 9 13.77 -2.03 -20.67
CA PHE A 9 14.22 -1.73 -19.31
C PHE A 9 13.14 -2.22 -18.35
N ILE A 10 12.96 -3.54 -18.29
CA ILE A 10 12.16 -4.15 -17.24
C ILE A 10 13.16 -4.50 -16.14
N ALA A 11 13.38 -3.57 -15.21
CA ALA A 11 13.78 -3.98 -13.87
C ALA A 11 12.78 -5.06 -13.46
N LYS A 12 13.25 -6.28 -13.16
CA LYS A 12 12.40 -7.38 -12.71
C LYS A 12 11.71 -6.91 -11.42
N SER A 13 10.50 -6.37 -11.57
CA SER A 13 9.66 -5.98 -10.46
C SER A 13 8.93 -7.22 -10.01
N TYR A 14 9.00 -7.53 -8.72
CA TYR A 14 8.22 -8.62 -8.11
C TYR A 14 6.76 -8.24 -7.91
N ARG A 15 6.33 -7.07 -8.41
CA ARG A 15 4.94 -6.62 -8.31
C ARG A 15 4.03 -7.46 -9.21
N LEU A 16 2.97 -7.97 -8.60
CA LEU A 16 1.98 -8.81 -9.27
C LEU A 16 1.07 -8.02 -10.21
N PHE A 17 1.05 -6.69 -10.11
CA PHE A 17 0.25 -5.81 -10.95
C PHE A 17 0.92 -4.46 -11.22
N LYS A 18 0.43 -3.78 -12.25
CA LYS A 18 0.80 -2.39 -12.59
C LYS A 18 -0.43 -1.50 -12.56
N VAL A 19 -0.24 -0.27 -12.08
CA VAL A 19 -1.26 0.79 -12.20
C VAL A 19 -1.04 1.50 -13.54
N LEU A 20 -2.07 1.52 -14.38
CA LEU A 20 -2.05 2.24 -15.65
C LEU A 20 -2.53 3.68 -15.51
N HIS A 21 -3.60 3.86 -14.74
CA HIS A 21 -4.27 5.13 -14.54
C HIS A 21 -4.70 5.27 -13.09
N GLN A 22 -4.67 6.50 -12.59
CA GLN A 22 -5.16 6.87 -11.28
C GLN A 22 -6.00 8.13 -11.43
N HIS A 23 -7.20 8.08 -10.87
CA HIS A 23 -8.06 9.24 -10.70
C HIS A 23 -8.29 9.47 -9.20
N LEU A 24 -8.20 10.72 -8.77
CA LEU A 24 -8.40 11.15 -7.39
C LEU A 24 -9.50 12.20 -7.37
N SER A 25 -10.54 11.96 -6.58
CA SER A 25 -11.64 12.89 -6.40
C SER A 25 -11.76 13.27 -4.94
N ILE A 26 -11.53 14.54 -4.65
CA ILE A 26 -11.84 15.15 -3.35
C ILE A 26 -13.28 15.65 -3.45
N LEU A 27 -14.15 15.09 -2.60
CA LEU A 27 -15.57 15.42 -2.58
C LEU A 27 -15.85 16.54 -1.58
N ASP A 28 -15.16 16.54 -0.44
CA ASP A 28 -15.38 17.53 0.61
C ASP A 28 -14.11 17.80 1.42
N ILE A 29 -13.96 19.06 1.85
CA ILE A 29 -12.91 19.54 2.73
C ILE A 29 -13.58 20.30 3.89
N ASP A 30 -13.66 19.66 5.04
CA ASP A 30 -14.19 20.24 6.27
C ASP A 30 -13.05 20.88 7.07
N PHE A 31 -12.99 22.21 7.09
CA PHE A 31 -11.99 22.96 7.86
C PHE A 31 -12.21 22.88 9.38
N PRO A 32 -13.43 23.05 9.92
CA PRO A 32 -13.71 22.83 11.34
C PRO A 32 -13.23 21.48 11.87
N THR A 33 -13.59 20.37 11.22
CA THR A 33 -13.17 19.03 11.67
C THR A 33 -11.82 18.60 11.12
N LYS A 34 -11.24 19.39 10.21
CA LYS A 34 -9.99 19.10 9.49
C LYS A 34 -10.05 17.76 8.78
N ARG A 35 -11.18 17.45 8.15
CA ARG A 35 -11.43 16.18 7.47
C ARG A 35 -11.44 16.36 5.95
N LEU A 36 -10.87 15.39 5.26
CA LEU A 36 -10.93 15.25 3.81
C LEU A 36 -11.78 14.02 3.49
N VAL A 37 -12.75 14.16 2.58
CA VAL A 37 -13.56 13.05 2.08
C VAL A 37 -13.38 12.96 0.57
N GLY A 38 -13.18 11.75 0.07
CA GLY A 38 -12.93 11.52 -1.34
C GLY A 38 -12.73 10.05 -1.65
N TYR A 39 -12.43 9.77 -2.92
CA TYR A 39 -12.12 8.43 -3.38
C TYR A 39 -10.99 8.47 -4.41
N THR A 40 -10.36 7.32 -4.63
CA THR A 40 -9.43 7.12 -5.74
C THR A 40 -9.89 5.93 -6.57
N GLU A 41 -9.81 6.07 -7.89
CA GLU A 41 -10.02 4.98 -8.84
C GLU A 41 -8.68 4.59 -9.44
N LEU A 42 -8.38 3.30 -9.44
CA LEU A 42 -7.16 2.74 -9.99
C LEU A 42 -7.49 1.80 -11.13
N GLN A 43 -6.91 2.03 -12.30
CA GLN A 43 -6.92 1.06 -13.39
C GLN A 43 -5.69 0.17 -13.25
N ILE A 44 -5.92 -1.09 -12.93
CA ILE A 44 -4.86 -2.07 -12.65
C ILE A 44 -4.79 -3.10 -13.77
N VAL A 45 -3.56 -3.45 -14.18
CA VAL A 45 -3.28 -4.57 -15.07
C VAL A 45 -2.45 -5.61 -14.31
N SER A 46 -2.97 -6.83 -14.25
CA SER A 46 -2.23 -7.96 -13.68
C SER A 46 -0.99 -8.29 -14.50
N GLN A 47 0.09 -8.65 -13.81
CA GLN A 47 1.32 -9.17 -14.40
C GLN A 47 1.40 -10.71 -14.33
N VAL A 48 0.43 -11.34 -13.66
CA VAL A 48 0.28 -12.78 -13.45
C VAL A 48 -1.11 -13.24 -13.88
N ASP A 49 -1.26 -14.52 -14.18
CA ASP A 49 -2.56 -15.06 -14.63
C ASP A 49 -3.63 -14.96 -13.54
N GLU A 50 -3.24 -15.22 -12.29
CA GLU A 50 -4.10 -15.12 -11.11
C GLU A 50 -3.54 -14.08 -10.14
N LEU A 51 -4.34 -13.04 -9.84
CA LEU A 51 -4.00 -11.99 -8.89
C LEU A 51 -4.79 -12.21 -7.59
N PRO A 52 -4.24 -12.95 -6.61
CA PRO A 52 -5.00 -13.38 -5.43
C PRO A 52 -5.33 -12.24 -4.47
N PHE A 53 -4.49 -11.21 -4.42
CA PHE A 53 -4.67 -10.04 -3.56
C PHE A 53 -4.09 -8.79 -4.22
N ILE A 54 -4.67 -7.64 -3.90
CA ILE A 54 -4.16 -6.32 -4.25
C ILE A 54 -3.81 -5.62 -2.94
N ARG A 55 -2.53 -5.34 -2.72
CA ARG A 55 -2.10 -4.55 -1.58
C ARG A 55 -1.86 -3.12 -2.00
N LEU A 56 -2.53 -2.20 -1.29
CA LEU A 56 -2.35 -0.76 -1.44
C LEU A 56 -1.82 -0.21 -0.12
N ASN A 57 -0.80 0.63 -0.20
CA ASN A 57 -0.27 1.32 0.97
C ASN A 57 -1.04 2.62 1.19
N CYS A 58 -1.64 2.75 2.35
CA CYS A 58 -2.19 4.00 2.86
C CYS A 58 -1.96 4.07 4.37
N LYS A 59 -1.80 5.28 4.90
CA LYS A 59 -1.66 5.54 6.33
C LYS A 59 -2.57 6.68 6.73
N GLN A 60 -3.06 6.64 7.97
CA GLN A 60 -3.93 7.68 8.51
C GLN A 60 -5.20 7.91 7.66
N CYS A 61 -5.65 6.85 6.98
CA CYS A 61 -6.88 6.83 6.20
C CYS A 61 -7.91 5.97 6.91
N ILE A 62 -9.17 6.38 6.85
CA ILE A 62 -10.31 5.53 7.21
C ILE A 62 -10.94 5.11 5.89
N ILE A 63 -10.93 3.80 5.62
CA ILE A 63 -11.47 3.25 4.39
C ILE A 63 -12.92 2.87 4.65
N ASP A 64 -13.84 3.56 3.96
CA ASP A 64 -15.27 3.30 4.12
C ASP A 64 -15.69 2.03 3.36
N CYS A 65 -15.20 1.85 2.13
CA CYS A 65 -15.50 0.70 1.28
C CYS A 65 -14.50 0.60 0.12
N ILE A 66 -14.45 -0.58 -0.52
CA ILE A 66 -13.67 -0.84 -1.74
C ILE A 66 -14.59 -1.51 -2.75
N TYR A 67 -14.50 -1.08 -4.01
CA TYR A 67 -15.21 -1.69 -5.13
C TYR A 67 -14.24 -2.14 -6.22
N ILE A 68 -14.51 -3.29 -6.83
CA ILE A 68 -13.84 -3.76 -8.04
C ILE A 68 -14.91 -4.02 -9.10
N ASN A 69 -14.91 -3.25 -10.19
CA ASN A 69 -15.90 -3.34 -11.27
C ASN A 69 -17.35 -3.37 -10.73
N ASP A 70 -17.68 -2.42 -9.85
CA ASP A 70 -19.00 -2.28 -9.19
C ASP A 70 -19.35 -3.32 -8.11
N TYR A 71 -18.48 -4.30 -7.85
CA TYR A 71 -18.67 -5.25 -6.76
C TYR A 71 -17.99 -4.76 -5.49
N MET A 72 -18.75 -4.68 -4.38
CA MET A 72 -18.18 -4.36 -3.07
C MET A 72 -17.29 -5.52 -2.60
N CYS A 73 -16.08 -5.20 -2.15
CA CYS A 73 -15.10 -6.17 -1.70
C CYS A 73 -14.84 -6.09 -0.19
N GLU A 74 -14.53 -7.23 0.40
CA GLU A 74 -13.93 -7.27 1.73
C GLU A 74 -12.47 -6.83 1.67
N PHE A 75 -11.99 -6.19 2.74
CA PHE A 75 -10.61 -5.75 2.85
C PHE A 75 -10.10 -5.83 4.28
N THR A 76 -8.77 -5.92 4.39
CA THR A 76 -8.07 -5.85 5.67
C THR A 76 -7.22 -4.58 5.69
N TYR A 77 -7.40 -3.74 6.71
CA TYR A 77 -6.57 -2.58 6.95
C TYR A 77 -5.66 -2.84 8.15
N SER A 78 -4.35 -2.71 7.96
CA SER A 78 -3.36 -2.86 9.01
C SER A 78 -2.42 -1.66 9.02
N GLU A 79 -2.17 -1.11 10.21
CA GLU A 79 -1.16 -0.08 10.41
C GLU A 79 -0.02 -0.65 11.26
N PRO A 80 0.93 -1.36 10.65
CA PRO A 80 1.97 -2.08 11.40
C PRO A 80 2.95 -1.14 12.09
N THR A 81 2.96 0.16 11.74
CA THR A 81 3.80 1.15 12.44
C THR A 81 3.16 1.75 13.69
N ALA A 82 1.90 1.44 13.99
CA ALA A 82 1.21 1.95 15.18
C ALA A 82 1.85 1.44 16.49
N ASP A 83 2.26 0.17 16.53
CA ASP A 83 2.82 -0.49 17.72
C ASP A 83 4.09 -1.28 17.38
N ILE A 84 5.17 -0.57 17.01
CA ILE A 84 6.46 -1.20 16.66
C ILE A 84 7.09 -1.94 17.85
N VAL A 85 6.85 -1.47 19.08
CA VAL A 85 7.29 -2.15 20.30
C VAL A 85 6.13 -2.16 21.28
N HIS A 86 5.68 -3.36 21.66
CA HIS A 86 4.58 -3.51 22.61
C HIS A 86 4.94 -2.87 23.95
N SER A 87 4.07 -1.99 24.44
CA SER A 87 4.26 -1.27 25.71
C SER A 87 4.32 -2.19 26.93
N ALA A 88 3.90 -3.46 26.77
CA ALA A 88 3.92 -4.50 27.79
C ALA A 88 5.32 -5.13 28.00
N GLU A 89 6.27 -4.94 27.08
CA GLU A 89 7.61 -5.51 27.20
C GLU A 89 8.47 -4.71 28.18
N LYS A 90 8.59 -5.23 29.40
CA LYS A 90 9.36 -4.65 30.52
C LYS A 90 10.83 -4.42 30.15
N LYS A 91 11.38 -3.29 30.65
CA LYS A 91 12.80 -2.94 30.88
C LYS A 91 13.83 -3.77 30.10
N GLY A 92 13.80 -3.68 28.77
CA GLY A 92 14.76 -4.33 27.86
C GLY A 92 14.52 -3.95 26.39
N ALA A 93 13.25 -3.83 25.99
CA ALA A 93 12.80 -3.44 24.65
C ALA A 93 12.93 -1.92 24.34
N ARG A 94 13.32 -1.09 25.32
CA ARG A 94 13.62 0.35 25.14
C ARG A 94 15.09 0.61 24.82
N LYS A 95 15.75 -0.31 24.12
CA LYS A 95 17.10 -0.12 23.61
C LYS A 95 17.01 0.28 22.14
N LEU A 96 17.85 1.23 21.74
CA LEU A 96 17.87 1.74 20.36
C LEU A 96 18.10 0.62 19.35
N ASP A 97 19.03 -0.29 19.63
CA ASP A 97 19.38 -1.38 18.70
C ASP A 97 18.21 -2.36 18.51
N SER A 98 17.49 -2.67 19.58
CA SER A 98 16.30 -3.53 19.55
C SER A 98 15.18 -2.87 18.77
N PHE A 99 14.91 -1.57 19.02
CA PHE A 99 13.92 -0.81 18.28
C PHE A 99 14.28 -0.71 16.80
N SER A 100 15.55 -0.40 16.49
CA SER A 100 16.04 -0.21 15.12
C SER A 100 15.82 -1.46 14.27
N SER A 101 16.14 -2.64 14.80
CA SER A 101 15.91 -3.91 14.09
C SER A 101 14.44 -4.17 13.83
N VAL A 102 13.59 -4.06 14.87
CA VAL A 102 12.15 -4.35 14.74
C VAL A 102 11.47 -3.33 13.82
N HIS A 103 11.84 -2.05 13.95
CA HIS A 103 11.37 -0.99 13.07
C HIS A 103 11.72 -1.27 11.60
N TYR A 104 12.96 -1.67 11.33
CA TYR A 104 13.39 -2.02 9.97
C TYR A 104 12.54 -3.15 9.39
N ASP A 105 12.31 -4.22 10.15
CA ASP A 105 11.51 -5.36 9.70
C ASP A 105 10.04 -4.99 9.45
N VAL A 106 9.46 -4.18 10.35
CA VAL A 106 8.10 -3.66 10.21
C VAL A 106 7.96 -2.83 8.94
N ILE A 107 8.87 -1.88 8.70
CA ILE A 107 8.84 -1.04 7.50
C ILE A 107 9.02 -1.90 6.24
N LYS A 108 9.96 -2.83 6.27
CA LYS A 108 10.22 -3.75 5.17
C LYS A 108 8.99 -4.61 4.84
N SER A 109 8.21 -5.01 5.84
CA SER A 109 6.96 -5.76 5.62
C SER A 109 5.87 -4.97 4.89
N THR A 110 5.99 -3.63 4.82
CA THR A 110 5.08 -2.74 4.08
C THR A 110 5.57 -2.39 2.68
N ASP A 111 6.78 -2.80 2.31
CA ASP A 111 7.37 -2.48 1.02
C ASP A 111 6.81 -3.36 -0.11
N SER A 112 5.98 -2.78 -0.97
CA SER A 112 5.34 -3.46 -2.10
C SER A 112 6.33 -3.96 -3.17
N ASP A 113 7.56 -3.44 -3.22
CA ASP A 113 8.57 -3.92 -4.18
C ASP A 113 9.14 -5.30 -3.82
N LEU A 114 8.90 -5.76 -2.59
CA LEU A 114 9.26 -7.10 -2.11
C LEU A 114 8.15 -8.15 -2.36
N GLY A 115 7.10 -7.80 -3.12
CA GLY A 115 5.96 -8.70 -3.38
C GLY A 115 4.99 -8.81 -2.20
N ASN A 116 5.09 -7.87 -1.27
CA ASN A 116 4.22 -7.73 -0.11
C ASN A 116 2.88 -7.12 -0.46
#